data_AF-A0A7S1YGT5-F1
#
_entry.id   AF-A0A7S1YGT5-F1
#
_cell.length_a   1.000
_cell.length_b   1.000
_cell.length_c   1.000
_cell.angle_alpha   90.00
_cell.angle_beta   90.00
_cell.angle_gamma   90.00
#
_symmetry.space_group_name_H-M   'P 1'
#
loop_
_entity.id
_entity.type
_entity.pdbx_description
1 polymer ?
#
loop_
_entity_poly.entity_id
_entity_poly.type
_entity_poly.pdbx_seq_one_letter_code
_entity_poly.pdbx_strand_id
1 'polypeptide(L)'
;ARVAGLNRLATLIQSVWKMWKVRKAFVEMKEAAKNLFAGKKERKRRSLEMGAVAFFGDFLMLKESPEMTYMRAMYGDSTCVFSDSCVKVTRKLKALDRLFVVTDKAVYHMTRLDKPKAPKGYGVPLIHDIRRRTPLELIDSVTLSELSDDYIVIGIPTEYDYVLKLDKKTILATILHDTVQKVSGRKLPVNFSNQVTYTSPKGPRTINFAKDETVPDAGGMFTKAADKRGFNILIPSGTREAAPQQQFVNQF
;
A
#
# COMPACT_ATOMS: atom_id res chain seq x y z
N ALA A 1 23.22 43.10 5.99
CA ALA A 1 24.06 41.97 6.42
C ALA A 1 23.47 41.18 7.60
N ARG A 2 23.19 41.82 8.76
CA ARG A 2 22.75 41.13 9.99
C ARG A 2 21.41 40.37 9.87
N VAL A 3 20.40 40.96 9.22
CA VAL A 3 19.09 40.34 8.96
C VAL A 3 19.19 39.12 8.03
N ALA A 4 20.04 39.20 6.99
CA ALA A 4 20.27 38.08 6.07
C ALA A 4 20.95 36.88 6.76
N GLY A 5 21.89 37.14 7.68
CA GLY A 5 22.52 36.10 8.50
C GLY A 5 21.53 35.40 9.43
N LEU A 6 20.63 36.15 10.07
CA LEU A 6 19.55 35.60 10.91
C LEU A 6 18.57 34.75 10.09
N ASN A 7 18.19 35.21 8.89
CA ASN A 7 17.32 34.44 7.99
C ASN A 7 17.98 33.12 7.56
N ARG A 8 19.29 33.12 7.25
CA ARG A 8 20.02 31.89 6.91
C ARG A 8 20.06 30.89 8.07
N LEU A 9 20.30 31.37 9.28
CA LEU A 9 20.26 30.53 10.50
C LEU A 9 18.86 29.96 10.73
N ALA A 10 17.81 30.78 10.58
CA ALA A 10 16.43 30.34 10.71
C ALA A 10 16.10 29.23 9.69
N THR A 11 16.45 29.41 8.41
CA THR A 11 16.24 28.39 7.37
C THR A 11 17.01 27.10 7.65
N LEU A 12 18.23 27.19 8.17
CA LEU A 12 19.02 26.03 8.56
C LEU A 12 18.35 25.26 9.69
N ILE A 13 17.97 25.95 10.77
CA ILE A 13 17.26 25.36 11.92
C ILE A 13 15.95 24.71 11.46
N GLN A 14 15.17 25.39 10.63
CA GLN A 14 13.93 24.85 10.08
C GLN A 14 14.17 23.60 9.23
N SER A 15 15.22 23.60 8.40
CA SER A 15 15.57 22.47 7.55
C SER A 15 16.01 21.25 8.36
N VAL A 16 16.86 21.47 9.37
CA VAL A 16 17.30 20.42 10.31
C VAL A 16 16.11 19.85 11.07
N TRP A 17 15.21 20.69 11.58
CA TRP A 17 14.02 20.25 12.30
C TRP A 17 13.04 19.47 11.41
N LYS A 18 12.80 19.93 10.17
CA LYS A 18 11.99 19.20 9.19
C LYS A 18 12.60 17.82 8.89
N MET A 19 13.91 17.76 8.71
CA MET A 19 14.62 16.50 8.48
C MET A 19 14.53 15.56 9.69
N TRP A 20 14.69 16.08 10.90
CA TRP A 20 14.51 15.31 12.13
C TRP A 20 13.08 14.76 12.25
N LYS A 21 12.06 15.59 11.98
CA LYS A 21 10.66 15.13 11.99
C LYS A 21 10.41 13.97 11.03
N VAL A 22 10.91 14.07 9.80
CA VAL A 22 10.79 12.99 8.80
C VAL A 22 11.53 11.74 9.26
N ARG A 23 12.74 11.87 9.79
CA ARG A 23 13.53 10.73 10.30
C ARG A 23 12.85 10.04 11.49
N LYS A 24 12.36 10.81 12.46
CA LYS A 24 11.66 10.28 13.64
C LYS A 24 10.45 9.45 13.19
N ALA A 25 9.62 10.01 12.33
CA ALA A 25 8.41 9.34 11.89
C ALA A 25 8.73 8.11 10.99
N PHE A 26 9.81 8.16 10.20
CA PHE A 26 10.33 6.99 9.50
C PHE A 26 10.76 5.87 10.46
N VAL A 27 11.46 6.19 11.55
CA VAL A 27 11.87 5.20 12.55
C VAL A 27 10.65 4.55 13.20
N GLU A 28 9.67 5.35 13.62
CA GLU A 28 8.42 4.88 14.22
C GLU A 28 7.66 3.93 13.27
N MET A 29 7.52 4.31 12.00
CA MET A 29 6.84 3.47 11.00
C MET A 29 7.63 2.19 10.69
N LYS A 30 8.96 2.27 10.65
CA LYS A 30 9.83 1.10 10.45
C LYS A 30 9.70 0.12 11.61
N GLU A 31 9.61 0.63 12.84
CA GLU A 31 9.37 -0.18 14.03
C GLU A 31 7.98 -0.80 14.02
N ALA A 32 6.94 -0.03 13.68
CA ALA A 32 5.58 -0.55 13.52
C ALA A 32 5.52 -1.68 12.48
N ALA A 33 6.15 -1.48 11.31
CA ALA A 33 6.25 -2.51 10.29
C ALA A 33 7.04 -3.73 10.78
N LYS A 34 8.16 -3.53 11.49
CA LYS A 34 8.95 -4.62 12.08
C LYS A 34 8.06 -5.46 13.01
N ASN A 35 7.33 -4.82 13.91
CA ASN A 35 6.45 -5.50 14.87
C ASN A 35 5.29 -6.25 14.17
N LEU A 36 4.76 -5.67 13.09
CA LEU A 36 3.66 -6.26 12.33
C LEU A 36 4.07 -7.52 11.55
N PHE A 37 5.28 -7.52 10.97
CA PHE A 37 5.76 -8.58 10.05
C PHE A 37 6.78 -9.56 10.65
N ALA A 38 7.37 -9.27 11.81
CA ALA A 38 8.44 -10.07 12.39
C ALA A 38 8.03 -11.54 12.56
N GLY A 39 8.83 -12.45 11.99
CA GLY A 39 8.62 -13.90 12.07
C GLY A 39 7.40 -14.42 11.30
N LYS A 40 6.61 -13.56 10.64
CA LYS A 40 5.35 -13.93 9.97
C LYS A 40 5.41 -13.82 8.45
N LYS A 41 6.42 -13.13 7.90
CA LYS A 41 6.55 -12.91 6.46
C LYS A 41 8.00 -12.83 5.98
N GLU A 42 8.32 -13.59 4.95
CA GLU A 42 9.56 -13.45 4.17
C GLU A 42 9.53 -12.15 3.35
N ARG A 43 10.62 -11.39 3.37
CA ARG A 43 10.69 -10.08 2.70
C ARG A 43 11.79 -10.05 1.67
N LYS A 44 11.53 -9.37 0.55
CA LYS A 44 12.54 -9.05 -0.45
C LYS A 44 13.50 -8.01 0.12
N ARG A 45 14.78 -8.11 -0.23
CA ARG A 45 15.81 -7.12 0.15
C ARG A 45 15.39 -5.69 -0.18
N ARG A 46 14.87 -5.45 -1.39
CA ARG A 46 14.34 -4.13 -1.81
C ARG A 46 13.23 -3.59 -0.90
N SER A 47 12.41 -4.45 -0.30
CA SER A 47 11.38 -4.02 0.67
C SER A 47 11.96 -3.62 2.03
N LEU A 48 13.11 -4.18 2.42
CA LEU A 48 13.83 -3.85 3.66
C LEU A 48 14.68 -2.59 3.49
N GLU A 49 15.25 -2.41 2.29
CA GLU A 49 16.12 -1.29 1.92
C GLU A 49 15.36 -0.01 1.55
N MET A 50 14.03 -0.02 1.58
CA MET A 50 13.28 1.21 1.37
C MET A 50 13.62 2.21 2.47
N GLY A 51 14.38 3.25 2.09
CA GLY A 51 14.80 4.32 3.00
C GLY A 51 13.65 5.27 3.36
N ALA A 52 13.99 6.42 3.94
CA ALA A 52 13.03 7.42 4.42
C ALA A 52 12.04 7.93 3.36
N VAL A 53 12.33 7.77 2.05
CA VAL A 53 11.42 8.17 0.96
C VAL A 53 10.10 7.37 1.00
N ALA A 54 10.13 6.12 1.47
CA ALA A 54 8.92 5.32 1.62
C ALA A 54 7.97 5.83 2.70
N PHE A 55 8.45 6.67 3.63
CA PHE A 55 7.66 7.23 4.72
C PHE A 55 6.61 8.24 4.24
N PHE A 56 6.84 8.92 3.12
CA PHE A 56 5.86 9.88 2.63
C PHE A 56 4.56 9.23 2.15
N GLY A 57 4.62 7.93 1.81
CA GLY A 57 3.51 7.10 1.32
C GLY A 57 2.97 7.50 -0.07
N ASP A 58 3.13 8.76 -0.46
CA ASP A 58 2.67 9.34 -1.72
C ASP A 58 3.73 9.18 -2.82
N PHE A 59 3.75 8.01 -3.47
CA PHE A 59 4.70 7.71 -4.55
C PHE A 59 4.27 8.28 -5.92
N LEU A 60 3.05 8.80 -6.03
CA LEU A 60 2.51 9.38 -7.27
C LEU A 60 2.38 10.90 -7.20
N MET A 61 2.82 11.51 -6.09
CA MET A 61 2.75 12.95 -5.82
C MET A 61 1.33 13.51 -5.93
N LEU A 62 0.34 12.75 -5.42
CA LEU A 62 -1.05 13.14 -5.46
C LEU A 62 -1.42 14.24 -4.45
N LYS A 63 -0.64 14.44 -3.37
CA LYS A 63 -0.99 15.41 -2.29
C LYS A 63 -1.40 16.80 -2.80
N GLU A 64 -0.75 17.30 -3.85
CA GLU A 64 -1.00 18.62 -4.44
C GLU A 64 -1.69 18.54 -5.82
N SER A 65 -2.24 17.38 -6.17
CA SER A 65 -2.79 17.15 -7.51
C SER A 65 -4.25 17.60 -7.65
N PRO A 66 -4.73 17.85 -8.88
CA PRO A 66 -6.14 18.10 -9.16
C PRO A 66 -7.07 16.99 -8.66
N GLU A 67 -6.60 15.73 -8.65
CA GLU A 67 -7.35 14.59 -8.14
C GLU A 67 -7.60 14.68 -6.63
N MET A 68 -6.60 15.07 -5.84
CA MET A 68 -6.81 15.30 -4.40
C MET A 68 -7.72 16.49 -4.13
N THR A 69 -7.65 17.53 -4.97
CA THR A 69 -8.58 18.66 -4.89
C THR A 69 -10.01 18.23 -5.19
N TYR A 70 -10.19 17.38 -6.20
CA TYR A 70 -11.49 16.76 -6.53
C TYR A 70 -12.01 15.87 -5.39
N MET A 71 -11.19 14.99 -4.83
CA MET A 71 -11.58 14.13 -3.71
C MET A 71 -11.96 14.94 -2.48
N ARG A 72 -11.23 16.03 -2.19
CA ARG A 72 -11.58 16.99 -1.15
C ARG A 72 -12.92 17.64 -1.40
N ALA A 73 -13.18 18.15 -2.61
CA ALA A 73 -14.41 18.84 -2.93
C ALA A 73 -15.64 17.92 -2.90
N MET A 74 -15.52 16.70 -3.40
CA MET A 74 -16.66 15.78 -3.55
C MET A 74 -16.94 14.92 -2.32
N TYR A 75 -15.90 14.51 -1.59
CA TYR A 75 -16.01 13.53 -0.51
C TYR A 75 -15.46 14.05 0.83
N GLY A 76 -14.92 15.27 0.85
CA GLY A 76 -14.36 15.89 2.05
C GLY A 76 -13.05 15.27 2.52
N ASP A 77 -12.31 14.54 1.67
CA ASP A 77 -10.98 14.03 2.01
C ASP A 77 -9.99 15.17 2.25
N SER A 78 -9.14 15.03 3.26
CA SER A 78 -8.21 16.10 3.66
C SER A 78 -6.77 15.85 3.21
N THR A 79 -6.32 14.59 3.22
CA THR A 79 -4.91 14.27 2.96
C THR A 79 -4.75 12.94 2.23
N CYS A 80 -3.78 12.88 1.31
CA CYS A 80 -3.30 11.64 0.73
C CYS A 80 -2.23 11.04 1.65
N VAL A 81 -2.49 9.83 2.15
CA VAL A 81 -1.57 9.10 3.05
C VAL A 81 -0.71 8.13 2.25
N PHE A 82 -1.29 7.48 1.24
CA PHE A 82 -0.56 6.58 0.34
C PHE A 82 -1.05 6.71 -1.09
N SER A 83 -0.15 6.60 -2.05
CA SER A 83 -0.54 6.40 -3.45
C SER A 83 0.55 5.61 -4.17
N ASP A 84 0.17 4.59 -4.93
CA ASP A 84 1.11 3.86 -5.77
C ASP A 84 0.39 3.22 -6.97
N SER A 85 1.17 2.86 -7.99
CA SER A 85 0.68 1.96 -9.04
C SER A 85 0.59 0.54 -8.52
N CYS A 86 -0.43 -0.18 -8.94
CA CYS A 86 -0.63 -1.57 -8.56
C CYS A 86 -1.27 -2.36 -9.71
N VAL A 87 -1.16 -3.68 -9.64
CA VAL A 87 -1.86 -4.57 -10.55
C VAL A 87 -3.03 -5.20 -9.80
N LYS A 88 -4.26 -4.88 -10.20
CA LYS A 88 -5.46 -5.48 -9.62
C LYS A 88 -5.78 -6.80 -10.33
N VAL A 89 -6.04 -7.85 -9.55
CA VAL A 89 -6.63 -9.08 -10.08
C VAL A 89 -8.14 -8.89 -10.18
N THR A 90 -8.66 -8.95 -11.39
CA THR A 90 -10.10 -8.77 -11.66
C THR A 90 -10.91 -10.02 -11.36
N ARG A 91 -12.24 -9.86 -11.31
CA ARG A 91 -13.22 -10.96 -11.29
C ARG A 91 -13.05 -11.98 -12.43
N LYS A 92 -12.41 -11.59 -13.54
CA LYS A 92 -12.11 -12.47 -14.69
C LYS A 92 -10.74 -13.15 -14.57
N LEU A 93 -10.06 -13.05 -13.42
CA LEU A 93 -8.71 -13.56 -13.19
C LEU A 93 -7.71 -13.00 -14.23
N LYS A 94 -7.82 -11.69 -14.49
CA LYS A 94 -6.89 -10.93 -15.32
C LYS A 94 -6.23 -9.85 -14.48
N ALA A 95 -4.93 -9.68 -14.67
CA ALA A 95 -4.15 -8.55 -14.19
C ALA A 95 -4.57 -7.28 -14.95
N LEU A 96 -4.81 -6.19 -14.22
CA LEU A 96 -5.05 -4.87 -14.80
C LEU A 96 -4.27 -3.82 -14.02
N ASP A 97 -3.54 -2.97 -14.74
CA ASP A 97 -2.79 -1.85 -14.15
C ASP A 97 -3.73 -0.77 -13.64
N ARG A 98 -3.52 -0.39 -12.40
CA ARG A 98 -4.39 0.49 -11.63
C ARG A 98 -3.55 1.34 -10.70
N LEU A 99 -4.20 2.34 -10.11
CA LEU A 99 -3.63 3.13 -9.03
C LEU A 99 -4.42 2.81 -7.76
N PHE A 100 -3.70 2.68 -6.65
CA PHE A 100 -4.30 2.53 -5.34
C PHE A 100 -3.89 3.71 -4.47
N VAL A 101 -4.89 4.41 -3.95
CA VAL A 101 -4.70 5.62 -3.13
C VAL A 101 -5.41 5.42 -1.80
N VAL A 102 -4.77 5.83 -0.72
CA VAL A 102 -5.32 5.83 0.63
C VAL A 102 -5.33 7.28 1.12
N THR A 103 -6.49 7.76 1.53
CA THR A 103 -6.66 9.06 2.16
C THR A 103 -6.94 8.89 3.65
N ASP A 104 -7.24 9.99 4.33
CA ASP A 104 -7.72 10.01 5.70
C ASP A 104 -9.12 9.44 5.90
N LYS A 105 -9.90 9.20 4.83
CA LYS A 105 -11.29 8.69 4.94
C LYS A 105 -11.58 7.42 4.15
N ALA A 106 -10.91 7.21 3.03
CA ALA A 106 -11.23 6.12 2.12
C ALA A 106 -10.01 5.59 1.38
N VAL A 107 -10.15 4.38 0.85
CA VAL A 107 -9.29 3.89 -0.21
C VAL A 107 -9.94 4.09 -1.56
N TYR A 108 -9.12 4.44 -2.54
CA TYR A 108 -9.53 4.71 -3.91
C TYR A 108 -8.79 3.79 -4.84
N HIS A 109 -9.55 3.19 -5.75
CA HIS A 109 -9.03 2.43 -6.86
C HIS A 109 -9.29 3.22 -8.13
N MET A 110 -8.22 3.68 -8.77
CA MET A 110 -8.27 4.59 -9.90
C MET A 110 -7.63 3.98 -11.15
N THR A 111 -7.97 4.54 -12.31
CA THR A 111 -7.32 4.21 -13.58
C THR A 111 -6.81 5.47 -14.23
N ARG A 112 -5.70 5.38 -14.95
CA ARG A 112 -5.27 6.45 -15.84
C ARG A 112 -6.24 6.55 -17.02
N LEU A 113 -6.50 7.78 -17.47
CA LEU A 113 -7.28 8.10 -18.66
C LEU A 113 -6.34 8.42 -19.82
N ASP A 114 -6.75 8.04 -21.04
CA ASP A 114 -5.98 8.35 -22.26
C ASP A 114 -5.98 9.85 -22.58
N LYS A 115 -7.07 10.54 -22.22
CA LYS A 115 -7.23 11.99 -22.37
C LYS A 115 -7.78 12.58 -21.06
N PRO A 116 -7.29 13.76 -20.63
CA PRO A 116 -7.84 14.45 -19.47
C PRO A 116 -9.35 14.66 -19.63
N LYS A 117 -10.13 14.36 -18.60
CA LYS A 117 -11.58 14.48 -18.62
C LYS A 117 -12.11 15.03 -17.30
N ALA A 118 -13.02 15.98 -17.41
CA ALA A 118 -13.75 16.53 -16.28
C ALA A 118 -14.81 15.51 -15.79
N PRO A 119 -14.81 15.14 -14.49
CA PRO A 119 -15.90 14.38 -13.89
C PRO A 119 -17.23 15.14 -13.99
N LYS A 120 -18.36 14.42 -13.97
CA LYS A 120 -19.68 15.06 -13.94
C LYS A 120 -19.80 15.91 -12.68
N GLY A 121 -20.14 17.19 -12.84
CA GLY A 121 -20.28 18.13 -11.73
C GLY A 121 -18.95 18.73 -11.23
N TYR A 122 -17.83 18.47 -11.89
CA TYR A 122 -16.54 19.07 -11.56
C TYR A 122 -15.86 19.62 -12.81
N GLY A 123 -15.66 20.93 -12.87
CA GLY A 123 -15.21 21.63 -14.08
C GLY A 123 -13.73 21.44 -14.45
N VAL A 124 -12.92 20.85 -13.57
CA VAL A 124 -11.47 20.70 -13.79
C VAL A 124 -11.18 19.32 -14.40
N PRO A 125 -10.45 19.24 -15.53
CA PRO A 125 -10.10 17.97 -16.14
C PRO A 125 -9.10 17.19 -15.29
N LEU A 126 -9.35 15.89 -15.13
CA LEU A 126 -8.48 14.97 -14.40
C LEU A 126 -7.83 13.97 -15.37
N ILE A 127 -6.62 13.50 -15.03
CA ILE A 127 -5.91 12.46 -15.81
C ILE A 127 -6.17 11.05 -15.26
N HIS A 128 -6.81 10.95 -14.10
CA HIS A 128 -7.23 9.68 -13.49
C HIS A 128 -8.73 9.66 -13.19
N ASP A 129 -9.35 8.52 -13.42
CA ASP A 129 -10.77 8.25 -13.13
C ASP A 129 -10.91 7.34 -11.91
N ILE A 130 -11.78 7.74 -10.98
CA ILE A 130 -12.07 6.97 -9.77
C ILE A 130 -13.04 5.84 -10.13
N ARG A 131 -12.56 4.58 -10.06
CA ARG A 131 -13.37 3.40 -10.37
C ARG A 131 -14.14 2.87 -9.17
N ARG A 132 -13.57 3.00 -7.97
CA ARG A 132 -14.22 2.63 -6.70
C ARG A 132 -13.63 3.47 -5.58
N ARG A 133 -14.50 3.93 -4.70
CA ARG A 133 -14.18 4.49 -3.39
C ARG A 133 -14.70 3.51 -2.34
N THR A 134 -13.88 3.20 -1.35
CA THR A 134 -14.28 2.37 -0.20
C THR A 134 -13.89 3.10 1.08
N PRO A 135 -14.85 3.51 1.92
CA PRO A 135 -14.55 4.07 3.23
C PRO A 135 -13.64 3.16 4.06
N LEU A 136 -12.71 3.74 4.82
CA LEU A 136 -11.78 2.99 5.66
C LEU A 136 -12.48 2.13 6.73
N GLU A 137 -13.64 2.57 7.20
CA GLU A 137 -14.48 1.87 8.18
C GLU A 137 -14.96 0.50 7.68
N LEU A 138 -15.13 0.33 6.36
CA LEU A 138 -15.59 -0.93 5.76
C LEU A 138 -14.47 -1.96 5.57
N ILE A 139 -13.21 -1.55 5.74
CA ILE A 139 -12.07 -2.45 5.60
C ILE A 139 -11.94 -3.26 6.87
N ASP A 140 -12.23 -4.55 6.80
CA ASP A 140 -12.25 -5.41 7.99
C ASP A 140 -10.87 -5.97 8.32
N SER A 141 -10.13 -6.44 7.32
CA SER A 141 -8.84 -7.10 7.50
C SER A 141 -7.90 -6.89 6.31
N VAL A 142 -6.61 -7.12 6.55
CA VAL A 142 -5.60 -7.25 5.51
C VAL A 142 -4.97 -8.63 5.61
N THR A 143 -4.85 -9.34 4.50
CA THR A 143 -4.21 -10.66 4.45
C THR A 143 -3.06 -10.66 3.46
N LEU A 144 -1.93 -11.21 3.88
CA LEU A 144 -0.70 -11.37 3.09
C LEU A 144 -0.31 -12.85 3.10
N SER A 145 0.52 -13.27 2.13
CA SER A 145 1.18 -14.57 2.24
C SER A 145 2.33 -14.51 3.25
N GLU A 146 2.81 -15.66 3.71
CA GLU A 146 4.03 -15.75 4.54
C GLU A 146 5.31 -15.64 3.70
N LEU A 147 5.18 -15.67 2.38
CA LEU A 147 6.27 -15.80 1.43
C LEU A 147 6.73 -14.45 0.87
N SER A 148 7.85 -14.44 0.13
CA SER A 148 8.43 -13.26 -0.53
C SER A 148 7.71 -12.86 -1.83
N ASP A 149 6.38 -12.91 -1.83
CA ASP A 149 5.52 -12.53 -2.95
C ASP A 149 5.28 -11.00 -3.01
N ASP A 150 4.41 -10.48 -3.89
CA ASP A 150 4.02 -9.05 -3.96
C ASP A 150 2.51 -8.80 -3.86
N TYR A 151 1.74 -9.77 -3.39
CA TYR A 151 0.30 -9.69 -3.28
C TYR A 151 -0.16 -9.26 -1.89
N ILE A 152 -1.30 -8.58 -1.87
CA ILE A 152 -2.06 -8.22 -0.68
C ILE A 152 -3.55 -8.42 -0.98
N VAL A 153 -4.28 -8.90 0.02
CA VAL A 153 -5.73 -9.01 0.00
C VAL A 153 -6.30 -8.06 1.04
N ILE A 154 -7.25 -7.23 0.65
CA ILE A 154 -7.95 -6.30 1.55
C ILE A 154 -9.40 -6.77 1.64
N GLY A 155 -9.78 -7.23 2.84
CA GLY A 155 -11.10 -7.78 3.15
C GLY A 155 -12.13 -6.68 3.37
N ILE A 156 -13.23 -6.74 2.63
CA ILE A 156 -14.35 -5.80 2.72
C ILE A 156 -15.65 -6.62 2.76
N PRO A 157 -16.09 -7.06 3.96
CA PRO A 157 -17.18 -8.02 4.11
C PRO A 157 -18.51 -7.55 3.51
N THR A 158 -18.75 -6.23 3.50
CA THR A 158 -19.99 -5.63 2.99
C THR A 158 -20.06 -5.62 1.46
N GLU A 159 -18.95 -5.82 0.76
CA GLU A 159 -18.87 -5.76 -0.69
C GLU A 159 -18.02 -6.92 -1.26
N TYR A 160 -16.90 -6.58 -1.89
CA TYR A 160 -15.94 -7.52 -2.43
C TYR A 160 -14.52 -7.04 -2.16
N ASP A 161 -13.62 -8.00 -2.05
CA ASP A 161 -12.26 -7.78 -1.60
C ASP A 161 -11.39 -7.22 -2.73
N TYR A 162 -10.32 -6.54 -2.33
CA TYR A 162 -9.24 -6.21 -3.27
C TYR A 162 -8.19 -7.30 -3.23
N VAL A 163 -7.73 -7.71 -4.42
CA VAL A 163 -6.53 -8.52 -4.60
C VAL A 163 -5.59 -7.73 -5.48
N LEU A 164 -4.49 -7.25 -4.89
CA LEU A 164 -3.56 -6.33 -5.52
C LEU A 164 -2.15 -6.93 -5.50
N LYS A 165 -1.39 -6.71 -6.57
CA LYS A 165 0.06 -6.92 -6.62
C LYS A 165 0.76 -5.56 -6.61
N LEU A 166 1.65 -5.34 -5.65
CA LEU A 166 2.49 -4.14 -5.53
C LEU A 166 3.77 -4.41 -4.74
N ASP A 167 4.85 -3.76 -5.16
CA ASP A 167 6.16 -3.87 -4.51
C ASP A 167 6.14 -3.36 -3.05
N LYS A 168 5.37 -2.28 -2.79
CA LYS A 168 5.27 -1.63 -1.48
C LYS A 168 4.14 -2.20 -0.61
N LYS A 169 3.71 -3.45 -0.81
CA LYS A 169 2.59 -4.06 -0.03
C LYS A 169 2.74 -3.95 1.49
N THR A 170 3.98 -4.05 2.00
CA THR A 170 4.26 -4.00 3.45
C THR A 170 4.08 -2.60 4.01
N ILE A 171 4.46 -1.58 3.23
CA ILE A 171 4.19 -0.18 3.55
C ILE A 171 2.69 0.07 3.50
N LEU A 172 2.01 -0.37 2.44
CA LEU A 172 0.55 -0.23 2.32
C LEU A 172 -0.19 -0.87 3.51
N ALA A 173 0.17 -2.10 3.89
CA ALA A 173 -0.44 -2.78 5.02
C ALA A 173 -0.19 -2.05 6.36
N THR A 174 1.01 -1.52 6.56
CA THR A 174 1.35 -0.71 7.77
C THR A 174 0.52 0.59 7.79
N ILE A 175 0.43 1.28 6.64
CA ILE A 175 -0.37 2.50 6.51
C ILE A 175 -1.85 2.23 6.75
N LEU A 176 -2.40 1.16 6.18
CA LEU A 176 -3.81 0.80 6.40
C LEU A 176 -4.06 0.46 7.87
N HIS A 177 -3.17 -0.31 8.50
CA HIS A 177 -3.24 -0.63 9.92
C HIS A 177 -3.33 0.65 10.78
N ASP A 178 -2.40 1.58 10.58
CA ASP A 178 -2.31 2.80 11.38
C ASP A 178 -3.43 3.79 11.06
N THR A 179 -3.83 3.91 9.79
CA THR A 179 -4.85 4.87 9.36
C THR A 179 -6.24 4.42 9.81
N VAL A 180 -6.58 3.13 9.69
CA VAL A 180 -7.84 2.59 10.20
C VAL A 180 -7.91 2.74 11.72
N GLN A 181 -6.81 2.48 12.43
CA GLN A 181 -6.72 2.69 13.88
C GLN A 181 -6.94 4.15 14.28
N LYS A 182 -6.40 5.11 13.52
CA LYS A 182 -6.59 6.55 13.78
C LYS A 182 -8.03 7.01 13.52
N VAL A 183 -8.67 6.49 12.46
CA VAL A 183 -10.01 6.94 12.03
C VAL A 183 -11.12 6.28 12.87
N SER A 184 -11.03 4.97 13.09
CA SER A 184 -12.10 4.20 13.72
C SER A 184 -11.83 3.80 15.18
N GLY A 185 -10.60 3.97 15.66
CA GLY A 185 -10.16 3.45 16.96
C GLY A 185 -9.98 1.92 17.01
N ARG A 186 -10.32 1.20 15.93
CA ARG A 186 -10.20 -0.26 15.84
C ARG A 186 -8.84 -0.67 15.27
N LYS A 187 -8.23 -1.69 15.87
CA LYS A 187 -7.03 -2.34 15.32
C LYS A 187 -7.42 -3.16 14.09
N LEU A 188 -6.86 -2.82 12.94
CA LEU A 188 -7.07 -3.59 11.71
C LEU A 188 -6.24 -4.89 11.77
N PRO A 189 -6.86 -6.08 11.78
CA PRO A 189 -6.13 -7.34 11.77
C PRO A 189 -5.31 -7.51 10.49
N VAL A 190 -4.04 -7.89 10.65
CA VAL A 190 -3.13 -8.23 9.56
C VAL A 190 -2.78 -9.72 9.67
N ASN A 191 -3.35 -10.50 8.76
CA ASN A 191 -3.28 -11.95 8.74
C ASN A 191 -2.23 -12.44 7.76
N PHE A 192 -1.62 -13.58 8.06
CA PHE A 192 -0.64 -14.24 7.21
C PHE A 192 -1.11 -15.65 6.93
N SER A 193 -1.25 -16.01 5.65
CA SER A 193 -1.63 -17.36 5.23
C SER A 193 -1.21 -17.61 3.79
N ASN A 194 -0.73 -18.82 3.50
CA ASN A 194 -0.41 -19.26 2.14
C ASN A 194 -1.64 -19.78 1.38
N GLN A 195 -2.79 -19.88 2.05
CA GLN A 195 -4.07 -20.10 1.41
C GLN A 195 -5.05 -19.02 1.86
N VAL A 196 -5.47 -18.17 0.92
CA VAL A 196 -6.31 -17.01 1.22
C VAL A 196 -7.63 -17.11 0.47
N THR A 197 -8.73 -17.20 1.21
CA THR A 197 -10.07 -17.08 0.66
C THR A 197 -10.46 -15.60 0.61
N TYR A 198 -11.02 -15.16 -0.53
CA TYR A 198 -11.48 -13.79 -0.72
C TYR A 198 -12.82 -13.77 -1.47
N THR A 199 -13.61 -12.74 -1.20
CA THR A 199 -14.92 -12.52 -1.83
C THR A 199 -14.75 -11.74 -3.12
N SER A 200 -15.08 -12.36 -4.26
CA SER A 200 -15.15 -11.68 -5.55
C SER A 200 -16.61 -11.34 -5.90
N PRO A 201 -16.88 -10.43 -6.85
CA PRO A 201 -18.25 -10.19 -7.34
C PRO A 201 -18.86 -11.39 -8.11
N LYS A 202 -18.21 -12.56 -8.11
CA LYS A 202 -18.71 -13.84 -8.65
C LYS A 202 -18.84 -14.91 -7.57
N GLY A 203 -18.69 -14.53 -6.30
CA GLY A 203 -18.62 -15.44 -5.16
C GLY A 203 -17.21 -15.62 -4.60
N PRO A 204 -17.06 -16.47 -3.57
CA PRO A 204 -15.79 -16.72 -2.90
C PRO A 204 -14.80 -17.43 -3.84
N ARG A 205 -13.52 -17.09 -3.68
CA ARG A 205 -12.40 -17.63 -4.45
C ARG A 205 -11.22 -17.86 -3.52
N THR A 206 -10.30 -18.73 -3.93
CA THR A 206 -9.10 -19.05 -3.14
C THR A 206 -7.84 -18.71 -3.92
N ILE A 207 -6.84 -18.19 -3.21
CA ILE A 207 -5.48 -17.94 -3.69
C ILE A 207 -4.57 -18.91 -2.94
N ASN A 208 -3.79 -19.71 -3.68
CA ASN A 208 -2.77 -20.56 -3.08
C ASN A 208 -1.38 -20.02 -3.43
N PHE A 209 -0.55 -19.83 -2.42
CA PHE A 209 0.82 -19.39 -2.53
C PHE A 209 1.74 -20.59 -2.31
N ALA A 210 2.63 -20.86 -3.25
CA ALA A 210 3.58 -21.95 -3.16
C ALA A 210 4.96 -21.50 -3.64
N LYS A 211 6.02 -22.07 -3.06
CA LYS A 211 7.39 -21.88 -3.53
C LYS A 211 7.62 -22.79 -4.73
N ASP A 212 8.28 -22.27 -5.75
CA ASP A 212 8.67 -23.03 -6.94
C ASP A 212 10.02 -22.50 -7.46
N GLU A 213 11.01 -23.39 -7.55
CA GLU A 213 12.38 -23.05 -7.95
C GLU A 213 12.51 -22.89 -9.48
N THR A 214 11.54 -23.38 -10.24
CA THR A 214 11.54 -23.32 -11.71
C THR A 214 11.09 -21.97 -12.25
N VAL A 215 10.47 -21.14 -11.39
CA VAL A 215 9.92 -19.84 -11.77
C VAL A 215 11.02 -18.77 -11.70
N PRO A 216 11.19 -17.94 -12.74
CA PRO A 216 12.17 -16.85 -12.69
C PRO A 216 11.85 -15.81 -11.61
N ASP A 217 12.89 -15.18 -11.05
CA ASP A 217 12.84 -14.23 -9.92
C ASP A 217 11.91 -13.01 -10.11
N ALA A 218 11.43 -12.78 -11.34
CA ALA A 218 10.56 -11.67 -11.72
C ALA A 218 9.09 -11.85 -11.25
N GLY A 219 8.89 -11.84 -9.93
CA GLY A 219 7.61 -11.43 -9.33
C GLY A 219 6.49 -12.47 -9.30
N GLY A 220 6.85 -13.75 -9.35
CA GLY A 220 5.96 -14.89 -9.20
C GLY A 220 4.99 -15.10 -10.36
N MET A 221 4.76 -16.36 -10.73
CA MET A 221 3.90 -16.69 -11.87
C MET A 221 2.44 -16.81 -11.43
N PHE A 222 1.57 -16.00 -12.05
CA PHE A 222 0.13 -16.10 -11.90
C PHE A 222 -0.39 -17.24 -12.80
N THR A 223 -0.90 -18.30 -12.21
CA THR A 223 -1.55 -19.40 -12.94
C THR A 223 -2.99 -19.55 -12.49
N LYS A 224 -3.92 -19.66 -13.45
CA LYS A 224 -5.32 -19.92 -13.12
C LYS A 224 -5.44 -21.35 -12.60
N ALA A 225 -6.16 -21.54 -11.51
CA ALA A 225 -6.48 -22.88 -11.05
C ALA A 225 -7.38 -23.58 -12.09
N ALA A 226 -7.21 -24.88 -12.25
CA ALA A 226 -7.92 -25.69 -13.26
C ALA A 226 -9.45 -25.57 -13.14
N ASP A 227 -9.94 -25.41 -11.91
CA ASP A 227 -11.35 -25.26 -11.54
C ASP A 227 -11.91 -23.84 -11.77
N LYS A 228 -11.08 -22.86 -12.16
CA LYS A 228 -11.42 -21.42 -12.34
C LYS A 228 -12.02 -20.73 -11.10
N ARG A 229 -12.04 -21.42 -9.95
CA ARG A 229 -12.51 -20.94 -8.64
C ARG A 229 -11.40 -20.27 -7.84
N GLY A 230 -10.15 -20.39 -8.30
CA GLY A 230 -9.00 -19.73 -7.69
C GLY A 230 -7.88 -19.46 -8.68
N PHE A 231 -6.73 -19.10 -8.13
CA PHE A 231 -5.48 -19.03 -8.86
C PHE A 231 -4.30 -19.31 -7.93
N ASN A 232 -3.23 -19.83 -8.50
CA ASN A 232 -2.01 -20.12 -7.77
C ASN A 232 -0.98 -19.04 -8.07
N ILE A 233 -0.18 -18.71 -7.06
CA ILE A 233 0.96 -17.81 -7.16
C ILE A 233 2.18 -18.63 -6.79
N LEU A 234 3.03 -18.85 -7.78
CA LEU A 234 4.30 -19.56 -7.61
C LEU A 234 5.39 -18.54 -7.34
N ILE A 235 6.14 -18.71 -6.26
CA ILE A 235 7.11 -17.73 -5.75
C ILE A 235 8.52 -18.30 -5.87
N PRO A 236 9.43 -17.57 -6.53
CA PRO A 236 10.81 -18.00 -6.71
C PRO A 236 11.58 -18.05 -5.38
N SER A 237 12.62 -18.88 -5.33
CA SER A 237 13.40 -19.13 -4.12
C SER A 237 14.47 -18.08 -3.80
N GLY A 238 14.69 -17.10 -4.69
CA GLY A 238 15.85 -16.20 -4.69
C GLY A 238 16.06 -15.35 -3.43
N THR A 239 17.34 -14.96 -3.23
CA THR A 239 17.97 -14.24 -2.08
C THR A 239 17.00 -13.72 -1.02
N ARG A 240 16.83 -14.54 0.02
CA ARG A 240 15.94 -14.30 1.16
C ARG A 240 16.74 -13.81 2.35
N GLU A 241 16.29 -12.74 2.97
CA GLU A 241 16.62 -12.46 4.37
C GLU A 241 15.34 -12.63 5.18
N ALA A 242 15.34 -13.56 6.13
CA ALA A 242 14.34 -13.53 7.20
C ALA A 242 14.49 -12.18 7.92
N ALA A 243 13.39 -11.53 8.28
CA ALA A 243 13.46 -10.32 9.07
C ALA A 243 14.33 -10.61 10.31
N PRO A 244 15.47 -9.92 10.50
CA PRO A 244 16.44 -10.32 11.50
C PRO A 244 15.79 -10.30 12.88
N GLN A 245 15.83 -11.46 13.56
CA GLN A 245 15.58 -11.57 14.98
C GLN A 245 16.86 -11.11 15.69
N GLN A 246 17.05 -9.80 15.88
CA GLN A 246 18.18 -9.31 16.67
C GLN A 246 17.74 -8.33 17.74
N GLN A 247 18.23 -8.63 18.94
CA GLN A 247 18.10 -7.89 20.20
C GLN A 247 18.69 -6.49 20.03
N PHE A 248 18.00 -5.51 20.60
CA PHE A 248 18.38 -4.11 20.51
C PHE A 248 19.68 -3.85 21.28
N VAL A 249 20.66 -3.25 20.61
CA VAL A 249 21.57 -2.30 21.24
C VAL A 249 21.13 -0.93 20.78
N ASN A 250 20.51 -0.18 21.70
CA ASN A 250 20.22 1.23 21.49
C ASN A 250 21.54 1.97 21.31
N GLN A 251 21.79 2.49 20.11
CA GLN A 251 22.74 3.58 19.93
C GLN A 251 22.01 4.75 19.27
N PHE A 252 22.15 5.88 19.95
CA PHE A 252 21.39 7.12 19.87
C PHE A 252 21.54 7.86 18.53
#